data_AF-A0A7G5FBT3-F1
#
_entry.id   AF-A0A7G5FBT3-F1
#
_cell.length_a   1.000
_cell.length_b   1.000
_cell.length_c   1.000
_cell.angle_alpha   90.00
_cell.angle_beta   90.00
_cell.angle_gamma   90.00
#
_symmetry.space_group_name_H-M   'P 1'
#
loop_
_entity.id
_entity.type
_entity.pdbx_description
1 polymer ?
#
loop_
_entity_poly.entity_id
_entity_poly.type
_entity_poly.pdbx_seq_one_letter_code
_entity_poly.pdbx_strand_id
1 'polypeptide(L)' 'MTDNTTRRAMRLQAEYERRQASRFMAHTPRPWGRISQPERDEHIGITRAVLNGETKYNGTKIPAWARMIIEEPL' A
#
# COMPACT_ATOMS: atom_id res chain seq x y z
N MET A 1 0.35 18.92 -6.37
CA MET A 1 1.55 18.06 -6.33
C MET A 1 1.27 16.88 -5.42
N THR A 2 1.43 15.65 -5.89
CA THR A 2 1.25 14.44 -5.06
C THR A 2 2.55 14.18 -4.30
N ASP A 3 2.50 14.20 -2.96
CA ASP A 3 3.63 13.93 -2.06
C ASP A 3 4.28 12.56 -2.36
N ASN A 4 5.57 12.44 -2.11
CA ASN A 4 6.37 11.22 -2.26
C ASN A 4 5.74 10.06 -1.47
N THR A 5 5.23 10.34 -0.27
CA THR A 5 4.46 9.38 0.55
C THR A 5 3.25 8.84 -0.21
N THR A 6 2.44 9.72 -0.80
CA THR A 6 1.23 9.31 -1.53
C THR A 6 1.57 8.52 -2.79
N ARG A 7 2.66 8.87 -3.49
CA ARG A 7 3.13 8.08 -4.65
C ARG A 7 3.55 6.66 -4.26
N ARG A 8 4.27 6.50 -3.14
CA ARG A 8 4.64 5.19 -2.58
C ARG A 8 3.39 4.40 -2.14
N ALA A 9 2.42 5.06 -1.50
CA ALA A 9 1.15 4.46 -1.12
C ALA A 9 0.33 3.97 -2.33
N MET A 10 0.34 4.73 -3.44
CA MET A 10 -0.29 4.30 -4.70
C MET A 10 0.40 3.07 -5.29
N ARG A 11 1.73 2.98 -5.26
CA ARG A 11 2.47 1.76 -5.69
C ARG A 11 2.14 0.57 -4.80
N LEU A 12 2.10 0.78 -3.48
CA LEU A 12 1.70 -0.26 -2.52
C LEU A 12 0.31 -0.80 -2.84
N GLN A 13 -0.65 0.09 -3.09
CA GLN A 13 -2.03 -0.27 -3.41
C GLN A 13 -2.14 -1.05 -4.72
N ALA A 14 -1.42 -0.62 -5.76
CA ALA A 14 -1.39 -1.33 -7.03
C ALA A 14 -0.83 -2.75 -6.88
N GLU A 15 0.25 -2.92 -6.11
CA GLU A 15 0.84 -4.23 -5.85
C GLU A 15 -0.08 -5.11 -4.97
N TYR A 16 -0.76 -4.51 -3.99
CA TYR A 16 -1.79 -5.21 -3.20
C TYR A 16 -2.89 -5.78 -4.10
N GLU A 17 -3.48 -4.97 -4.97
CA GLU A 17 -4.54 -5.40 -5.88
C GLU A 17 -4.06 -6.46 -6.88
N ARG A 18 -2.82 -6.34 -7.39
CA ARG A 18 -2.20 -7.36 -8.25
C ARG A 18 -2.09 -8.71 -7.54
N ARG A 19 -1.67 -8.70 -6.27
CA ARG A 19 -1.56 -9.89 -5.44
C ARG A 19 -2.92 -10.51 -5.13
N GLN A 20 -3.94 -9.69 -4.87
CA GLN A 20 -5.31 -10.17 -4.66
C GLN A 20 -5.87 -10.83 -5.92
N ALA A 21 -5.71 -10.21 -7.09
CA ALA A 21 -6.12 -10.79 -8.38
C ALA A 21 -5.40 -12.12 -8.69
N SER A 22 -4.12 -12.22 -8.31
CA SER A 22 -3.35 -13.47 -8.48
C SER A 22 -3.83 -14.59 -7.55
N ARG A 23 -4.40 -14.23 -6.38
CA ARG A 23 -4.88 -15.18 -5.37
C ARG A 23 -6.32 -15.59 -5.60
N PHE A 24 -7.15 -14.68 -6.11
CA PHE A 24 -8.59 -14.87 -6.28
C PHE A 24 -8.97 -14.56 -7.72
N MET A 25 -9.34 -15.60 -8.49
CA MET A 25 -9.70 -15.45 -9.91
C MET A 25 -10.83 -14.44 -10.19
N ALA A 26 -11.75 -14.24 -9.25
CA ALA A 26 -12.85 -13.30 -9.38
C ALA A 26 -12.52 -11.87 -8.91
N HIS A 27 -11.30 -11.61 -8.44
CA HIS A 27 -10.89 -10.30 -7.94
C HIS A 27 -10.42 -9.40 -9.08
N THR A 28 -11.16 -8.33 -9.34
CA THR A 28 -10.79 -7.30 -10.31
C THR A 28 -9.98 -6.20 -9.62
N PRO A 29 -8.72 -5.95 -10.05
CA PRO A 29 -7.89 -4.87 -9.50
C PRO A 29 -8.60 -3.52 -9.55
N ARG A 30 -8.67 -2.84 -8.40
CA ARG A 30 -9.25 -1.50 -8.32
C ARG A 30 -8.15 -0.43 -8.42
N PRO A 31 -8.29 0.60 -9.26
CA PRO A 31 -7.34 1.72 -9.25
C PRO A 31 -7.51 2.59 -8.00
N TRP A 32 -6.46 3.32 -7.61
CA TRP A 32 -6.46 4.25 -6.46
C TRP A 32 -7.70 5.15 -6.37
N GLY A 33 -8.16 5.68 -7.51
CA GLY A 33 -9.35 6.55 -7.59
C GLY A 33 -10.68 5.85 -7.29
N ARG A 34 -10.71 4.51 -7.26
CA ARG A 34 -11.91 3.69 -7.03
C ARG A 34 -11.91 2.94 -5.69
N ILE A 35 -10.86 3.09 -4.88
CA ILE A 35 -10.90 2.64 -3.48
C ILE A 35 -11.46 3.76 -2.59
N SER A 36 -12.04 3.37 -1.46
CA SER A 36 -12.63 4.28 -0.48
C SER A 36 -11.57 5.15 0.19
N GLN A 37 -11.99 6.28 0.77
CA GLN A 37 -11.06 7.16 1.51
C GLN A 37 -10.36 6.46 2.69
N PRO A 38 -11.05 5.64 3.52
CA PRO A 38 -10.39 4.89 4.58
C PRO A 38 -9.33 3.91 4.07
N GLU A 39 -9.57 3.23 2.95
CA GLU A 39 -8.57 2.36 2.33
C GLU A 39 -7.34 3.17 1.88
N ARG A 40 -7.53 4.37 1.32
CA ARG A 40 -6.41 5.25 0.94
C ARG A 40 -5.60 5.67 2.16
N ASP A 41 -6.28 6.08 3.23
CA ASP A 41 -5.66 6.53 4.47
C ASP A 41 -4.87 5.39 5.13
N GLU A 42 -5.37 4.16 5.06
CA GLU A 42 -4.65 2.97 5.52
C GLU A 42 -3.35 2.76 4.74
N HIS A 43 -3.37 2.80 3.41
CA HIS A 43 -2.16 2.64 2.59
C HIS A 43 -1.14 3.76 2.85
N ILE A 44 -1.62 4.99 3.05
CA ILE A 44 -0.76 6.13 3.43
C ILE A 44 -0.17 5.91 4.83
N GLY A 45 -0.97 5.44 5.77
CA GLY A 45 -0.56 5.14 7.15
C GLY A 45 0.53 4.07 7.21
N ILE A 46 0.33 2.96 6.50
CA ILE A 46 1.33 1.88 6.37
C ILE A 46 2.62 2.44 5.75
N THR A 47 2.50 3.25 4.70
CA THR A 47 3.66 3.87 4.03
C THR A 47 4.45 4.75 5.00
N ARG A 48 3.77 5.61 5.78
CA ARG A 48 4.42 6.45 6.79
C ARG A 48 5.10 5.62 7.88
N ALA A 49 4.44 4.58 8.37
CA ALA A 49 4.99 3.69 9.37
C ALA A 49 6.31 3.06 8.89
N VAL A 50 6.34 2.54 7.66
CA VAL A 50 7.57 1.98 7.08
C VAL A 50 8.66 3.04 6.91
N LEU A 51 8.33 4.23 6.40
CA LEU A 51 9.30 5.31 6.23
C LEU A 51 9.88 5.80 7.57
N ASN A 52 9.13 5.68 8.67
CA ASN A 52 9.59 5.97 10.03
C ASN A 52 10.38 4.81 10.67
N GLY A 53 10.57 3.70 9.96
CA GLY A 53 11.28 2.50 10.46
C GLY A 53 10.40 1.57 11.31
N GLU A 54 9.08 1.78 11.35
CA GLU A 54 8.17 0.91 12.09
C GLU A 54 7.97 -0.42 11.37
N THR A 55 7.76 -1.48 12.15
CA THR A 55 7.54 -2.84 11.64
C THR A 55 6.07 -3.28 11.74
N LYS A 56 5.23 -2.44 12.32
CA LYS A 56 3.81 -2.69 12.58
C LYS A 56 3.01 -1.44 12.23
N TYR A 57 1.75 -1.65 11.85
CA TYR A 57 0.75 -0.60 11.68
C TYR A 57 -0.53 -1.08 12.39
N ASN A 58 -1.11 -0.26 13.26
CA ASN A 58 -2.29 -0.60 14.08
C ASN A 58 -2.15 -1.97 14.79
N GLY A 59 -0.98 -2.25 15.38
CA GLY A 59 -0.71 -3.51 16.08
C GLY A 59 -0.44 -4.72 15.18
N THR A 60 -0.68 -4.60 13.87
CA THR A 60 -0.47 -5.67 12.88
C THR A 60 0.90 -5.54 12.24
N LYS A 61 1.62 -6.66 12.06
CA LYS A 61 2.94 -6.66 11.40
C LYS A 61 2.80 -6.28 9.93
N ILE A 62 3.61 -5.33 9.48
CA ILE A 62 3.66 -4.94 8.07
C ILE A 62 4.35 -6.06 7.28
N PRO A 63 3.73 -6.60 6.22
CA PRO A 63 4.33 -7.65 5.42
C PRO A 63 5.66 -7.20 4.77
N ALA A 64 6.62 -8.13 4.66
CA ALA A 64 7.92 -7.82 4.07
C ALA A 64 7.81 -7.28 2.63
N TRP A 65 6.89 -7.82 1.83
CA TRP A 65 6.67 -7.33 0.47
C TRP A 65 6.17 -5.88 0.43
N ALA A 66 5.35 -5.46 1.40
CA ALA A 66 4.87 -4.08 1.46
C ALA A 66 6.02 -3.13 1.77
N ARG A 67 6.91 -3.52 2.68
CA ARG A 67 8.14 -2.77 2.98
C ARG A 67 9.04 -2.62 1.76
N MET A 68 9.28 -3.70 1.03
CA MET A 68 10.11 -3.66 -0.19
C MET A 68 9.58 -2.68 -1.23
N ILE A 69 8.26 -2.67 -1.48
CA ILE A 69 7.64 -1.74 -2.42
C ILE A 69 7.73 -0.28 -1.93
N ILE A 70 7.54 -0.07 -0.62
CA ILE A 70 7.59 1.28 -0.05
C ILE A 70 9.01 1.81 -0.06
N GLU A 71 10.03 1.01 0.27
CA GLU A 71 11.42 1.44 0.39
C GLU A 71 12.09 1.65 -0.99
N GLU A 72 11.53 1.07 -2.06
CA GLU A 72 12.01 1.23 -3.44
C GLU A 72 12.07 2.72 -3.89
N PRO A 73 13.13 3.13 -4.61
CA PRO A 73 13.18 4.48 -5.19
C PRO A 73 12.01 4.71 -6.18
N LEU A 74 11.51 5.95 -6.22
CA LEU A 74 10.40 6.39 -7.06
C LEU A 74 10.83 6.78 -8.47
#